data_AF-A0A926W986-F1
#
_entry.id   AF-A0A926W986-F1
#
_cell.length_a   1.000
_cell.length_b   1.000
_cell.length_c   1.000
_cell.angle_alpha   90.00
_cell.angle_beta   90.00
_cell.angle_gamma   90.00
#
_symmetry.space_group_name_H-M   'P 1'
#
loop_
_entity.id
_entity.type
_entity.pdbx_description
1 polymer ?
#
loop_
_entity_poly.entity_id
_entity_poly.type
_entity_poly.pdbx_seq_one_letter_code
_entity_poly.pdbx_strand_id
1 'polypeptide(L)'
;MPPLSRALLLFPAVSLLAACGNQLNTAEIESAIKADIERQGRRLTLQEVRCPTDITRQTNGYFRCVGELKPEGTFTINVVQTDSNGTVEWDIPNSRTMLNLVKVENQIQEGLSKALSSRAPVDCGSEAYRVNQAGERFECQIVGGITAGSDQIDKVLVRIDADGNLNWQEVRQPTQPAAVALSQPAPAPAQPTAAAPTEPASSEQTSVKTTTVSSPTGRVVERPYVRGDAD
;
A
#
# COMPACT_ATOMS: atom_id res chain seq x y z
N MET A 1 58.57 -6.47 76.00
CA MET A 1 57.12 -6.28 76.29
C MET A 1 56.43 -5.82 75.00
N PRO A 2 55.18 -6.25 74.76
CA PRO A 2 54.62 -6.68 73.47
C PRO A 2 54.27 -5.56 72.48
N PRO A 3 53.96 -5.90 71.20
CA PRO A 3 53.68 -4.94 70.14
C PRO A 3 52.19 -4.53 70.07
N LEU A 4 51.94 -3.24 69.80
CA LEU A 4 50.64 -2.72 69.39
C LEU A 4 50.56 -2.66 67.85
N SER A 5 49.96 -3.68 67.24
CA SER A 5 49.59 -3.67 65.81
C SER A 5 48.18 -3.11 65.65
N ARG A 6 48.08 -1.86 65.18
CA ARG A 6 46.84 -1.27 64.66
C ARG A 6 46.65 -1.71 63.20
N ALA A 7 45.83 -2.73 62.99
CA ALA A 7 45.36 -3.10 61.66
C ALA A 7 44.10 -2.30 61.33
N LEU A 8 44.26 -1.24 60.53
CA LEU A 8 43.18 -0.47 59.92
C LEU A 8 42.75 -1.20 58.64
N LEU A 9 41.69 -2.00 58.70
CA LEU A 9 41.12 -2.65 57.51
C LEU A 9 40.18 -1.66 56.79
N LEU A 10 40.64 -1.15 55.64
CA LEU A 10 39.83 -0.43 54.67
C LEU A 10 38.76 -1.36 54.08
N PHE A 11 37.48 -1.02 54.27
CA PHE A 11 36.38 -1.56 53.48
C PHE A 11 36.41 -0.91 52.07
N PRO A 12 36.51 -1.67 50.97
CA PRO A 12 36.23 -1.14 49.65
C PRO A 12 34.72 -0.92 49.52
N ALA A 13 34.32 0.35 49.48
CA ALA A 13 32.96 0.75 49.13
C ALA A 13 32.69 0.35 47.68
N VAL A 14 31.85 -0.68 47.50
CA VAL A 14 31.36 -1.13 46.20
C VAL A 14 30.34 -0.10 45.69
N SER A 15 30.79 0.80 44.83
CA SER A 15 29.93 1.73 44.09
C SER A 15 29.21 1.00 42.96
N LEU A 16 28.05 0.42 43.25
CA LEU A 16 27.06 0.03 42.24
C LEU A 16 26.47 1.32 41.64
N LEU A 17 27.07 1.84 40.57
CA LEU A 17 26.46 2.88 39.76
C LEU A 17 25.20 2.32 39.09
N ALA A 18 24.05 2.86 39.46
CA ALA A 18 22.78 2.65 38.78
C ALA A 18 22.89 3.15 37.33
N ALA A 19 23.17 2.23 36.40
CA ALA A 19 23.08 2.47 34.95
C ALA A 19 21.63 2.32 34.42
N CYS A 20 20.64 2.32 35.31
CA CYS A 20 19.22 2.27 34.99
C CYS A 20 18.68 3.69 34.85
N GLY A 21 18.74 4.30 33.66
CA GLY A 21 18.14 5.63 33.49
C GLY A 21 17.99 6.16 32.07
N ASN A 22 18.65 5.57 31.07
CA ASN A 22 18.61 6.09 29.71
C ASN A 22 18.21 5.07 28.63
N GLN A 23 17.30 4.15 28.97
CA GLN A 23 16.75 3.22 27.99
C GLN A 23 15.48 3.77 27.34
N LEU A 24 15.29 3.40 26.07
CA LEU A 24 14.11 3.73 25.28
C LEU A 24 12.97 2.77 25.65
N ASN A 25 11.73 3.26 25.74
CA ASN A 25 10.56 2.42 26.02
C ASN A 25 10.15 1.67 24.74
N THR A 26 10.75 0.52 24.48
CA THR A 26 10.51 -0.24 23.24
C THR A 26 9.12 -0.85 23.17
N ALA A 27 8.51 -1.21 24.31
CA ALA A 27 7.15 -1.75 24.34
C ALA A 27 6.09 -0.74 23.87
N GLU A 28 6.27 0.53 24.21
CA GLU A 28 5.40 1.62 23.71
C GLU A 28 5.59 1.83 22.20
N ILE A 29 6.84 1.79 21.72
CA ILE A 29 7.17 1.89 20.29
C ILE A 29 6.57 0.71 19.51
N GLU A 30 6.70 -0.52 20.01
CA GLU A 30 6.12 -1.72 19.39
C GLU A 30 4.60 -1.58 19.22
N SER A 31 3.89 -1.16 20.28
CA SER A 31 2.44 -0.96 20.23
C SER A 31 2.03 0.17 19.29
N ALA A 32 2.79 1.27 19.27
CA ALA A 32 2.52 2.41 18.39
C ALA A 32 2.74 2.05 16.92
N ILE A 33 3.87 1.42 16.60
CA ILE A 33 4.17 0.94 15.24
C ILE A 33 3.10 -0.05 14.77
N LYS A 34 2.72 -1.01 15.62
CA LYS A 34 1.66 -1.99 15.29
C LYS A 34 0.35 -1.29 14.92
N ALA A 35 -0.12 -0.40 15.79
CA ALA A 35 -1.39 0.31 15.58
C ALA A 35 -1.36 1.19 14.32
N ASP A 36 -0.23 1.82 14.03
CA ASP A 36 -0.07 2.66 12.84
C ASP A 36 -0.09 1.83 11.54
N ILE A 37 0.59 0.68 11.51
CA ILE A 37 0.59 -0.20 10.33
C ILE A 37 -0.82 -0.73 10.06
N GLU A 38 -1.53 -1.20 11.09
CA GLU A 38 -2.90 -1.72 10.96
C GLU A 38 -3.88 -0.62 10.50
N ARG A 39 -3.67 0.63 10.95
CA ARG A 39 -4.47 1.78 10.48
C ARG A 39 -4.20 2.11 9.01
N GLN A 40 -2.96 2.00 8.56
CA GLN A 40 -2.53 2.42 7.22
C GLN A 40 -2.77 1.36 6.14
N GLY A 41 -2.68 0.07 6.48
CA GLY A 41 -3.05 -1.03 5.60
C GLY A 41 -4.37 -1.61 6.06
N ARG A 42 -5.51 -1.04 5.65
CA ARG A 42 -6.89 -1.31 6.14
C ARG A 42 -7.32 -2.78 6.30
N ARG A 43 -6.54 -3.73 5.77
CA ARG A 43 -6.76 -5.19 5.80
C ARG A 43 -5.60 -5.96 6.42
N LEU A 44 -4.67 -5.27 7.08
CA LEU A 44 -3.54 -5.86 7.77
C LEU A 44 -3.91 -6.03 9.25
N THR A 45 -3.59 -7.20 9.79
CA THR A 45 -3.67 -7.47 11.22
C THR A 45 -2.36 -8.11 11.61
N LEU A 46 -1.57 -7.39 12.40
CA LEU A 46 -0.27 -7.87 12.81
C LEU A 46 -0.46 -8.80 14.00
N GLN A 47 0.27 -9.91 13.99
CA GLN A 47 0.36 -10.75 15.17
C GLN A 47 1.10 -9.97 16.27
N GLU A 48 2.27 -9.44 15.95
CA GLU A 48 3.16 -8.77 16.89
C GLU A 48 4.17 -7.86 16.17
N VAL A 49 4.72 -6.90 16.90
CA VAL A 49 5.94 -6.16 16.54
C VAL A 49 6.94 -6.36 17.67
N ARG A 50 8.17 -6.75 17.35
CA ARG A 50 9.24 -7.00 18.33
C ARG A 50 10.42 -6.11 18.05
N CYS A 51 10.79 -5.27 19.01
CA CYS A 51 11.98 -4.44 18.98
C CYS A 51 13.02 -5.00 19.96
N PRO A 52 14.32 -4.68 19.78
CA PRO A 52 15.35 -5.05 20.76
C PRO A 52 15.08 -4.34 22.09
N THR A 53 15.38 -4.98 23.22
CA THR A 53 15.03 -4.48 24.57
C THR A 53 16.05 -3.50 25.16
N ASP A 54 17.31 -3.54 24.72
CA ASP A 54 18.42 -2.77 25.33
C ASP A 54 18.86 -1.59 24.46
N ILE A 55 17.89 -0.78 24.03
CA ILE A 55 18.16 0.41 23.20
C ILE A 55 18.38 1.63 24.09
N THR A 56 19.57 2.21 24.03
CA THR A 56 19.87 3.49 24.70
C THR A 56 19.27 4.66 23.92
N ARG A 57 18.69 5.63 24.65
CA ARG A 57 18.20 6.87 24.04
C ARG A 57 19.34 7.72 23.51
N GLN A 58 19.30 8.02 22.22
CA GLN A 58 20.29 8.85 21.54
C GLN A 58 19.71 9.43 20.25
N THR A 59 20.05 10.69 19.95
CA THR A 59 19.70 11.33 18.69
C THR A 59 20.34 10.56 17.52
N ASN A 60 19.57 10.32 16.46
CA ASN A 60 19.95 9.54 15.27
C ASN A 60 20.32 8.07 15.56
N GLY A 61 19.92 7.53 16.72
CA GLY A 61 20.09 6.12 17.02
C GLY A 61 19.28 5.24 16.07
N TYR A 62 19.89 4.23 15.47
CA TYR A 62 19.21 3.30 14.56
C TYR A 62 19.06 1.91 15.17
N PHE A 63 17.89 1.32 15.00
CA PHE A 63 17.64 -0.09 15.32
C PHE A 63 16.58 -0.67 14.39
N ARG A 64 16.39 -1.99 14.45
CA ARG A 64 15.40 -2.71 13.63
C ARG A 64 14.43 -3.44 14.52
N CYS A 65 13.14 -3.26 14.24
CA CYS A 65 12.09 -4.10 14.79
C CYS A 65 11.67 -5.14 13.73
N VAL A 66 11.00 -6.19 14.19
CA VAL A 66 10.47 -7.26 13.35
C VAL A 66 8.96 -7.28 13.53
N GLY A 67 8.22 -7.09 12.43
CA GLY A 67 6.77 -7.30 12.40
C GLY A 67 6.43 -8.71 11.97
N GLU A 68 5.36 -9.28 12.51
CA GLU A 68 4.85 -10.60 12.16
C GLU A 68 3.41 -10.51 11.62
N LEU A 69 3.19 -11.11 10.46
CA LEU A 69 1.88 -11.36 9.84
C LEU A 69 1.63 -12.87 9.79
N LYS A 70 0.39 -13.29 10.03
CA LYS A 70 0.00 -14.69 9.92
C LYS A 70 -1.05 -14.88 8.82
N PRO A 71 -0.85 -15.82 7.88
CA PRO A 71 0.27 -16.77 7.74
C PRO A 71 1.52 -16.27 6.99
N GLU A 72 1.62 -14.97 6.67
CA GLU A 72 2.55 -14.45 5.65
C GLU A 72 4.02 -14.37 6.08
N GLY A 73 4.32 -14.44 7.38
CA GLY A 73 5.68 -14.44 7.92
C GLY A 73 6.11 -13.10 8.51
N THR A 74 7.41 -12.81 8.51
CA THR A 74 7.98 -11.64 9.17
C THR A 74 8.54 -10.61 8.19
N PHE A 75 8.56 -9.35 8.60
CA PHE A 75 9.16 -8.24 7.84
C PHE A 75 9.94 -7.30 8.76
N THR A 76 10.91 -6.61 8.18
CA THR A 76 11.78 -5.67 8.90
C THR A 76 11.15 -4.29 8.96
N ILE A 77 11.23 -3.64 10.13
CA ILE A 77 10.88 -2.24 10.34
C ILE A 77 12.16 -1.51 10.75
N ASN A 78 12.57 -0.53 9.96
CA ASN A 78 13.69 0.35 10.29
C ASN A 78 13.20 1.44 11.24
N VAL A 79 13.92 1.67 12.34
CA VAL A 79 13.57 2.71 13.31
C VAL A 79 14.77 3.62 13.55
N VAL A 80 14.54 4.92 13.47
CA VAL A 80 15.53 5.97 13.73
C VAL A 80 15.00 6.85 14.85
N GLN A 81 15.76 6.97 15.93
CA GLN A 81 15.50 7.94 16.99
C GLN A 81 15.80 9.34 16.46
N THR A 82 14.83 10.24 16.47
CA THR A 82 15.01 11.61 15.96
C THR A 82 15.55 12.55 17.02
N ASP A 83 15.41 12.21 18.31
CA ASP A 83 15.90 13.00 19.43
C ASP A 83 16.35 12.12 20.61
N SER A 84 16.86 12.76 21.66
CA SER A 84 17.26 12.11 22.91
C SER A 84 16.10 11.91 23.89
N ASN A 85 14.90 12.41 23.58
CA ASN A 85 13.72 12.21 24.41
C ASN A 85 13.08 10.84 24.18
N GLY A 86 13.34 10.24 23.02
CA GLY A 86 12.82 8.94 22.61
C GLY A 86 11.79 9.02 21.49
N THR A 87 11.69 10.17 20.80
CA THR A 87 10.90 10.27 19.57
C THR A 87 11.55 9.43 18.49
N VAL A 88 10.75 8.67 17.74
CA VAL A 88 11.24 7.81 16.66
C VAL A 88 10.47 8.07 15.37
N GLU A 89 11.18 7.95 14.26
CA GLU A 89 10.63 7.75 12.93
C GLU A 89 10.89 6.32 12.49
N TRP A 90 10.01 5.76 11.68
CA TRP A 90 10.15 4.39 11.21
C TRP A 90 9.70 4.24 9.76
N ASP A 91 10.28 3.26 9.09
CA ASP A 91 9.93 2.91 7.72
C ASP A 91 9.94 1.40 7.52
N ILE A 92 9.06 0.92 6.64
CA ILE A 92 9.04 -0.47 6.19
C ILE A 92 9.55 -0.49 4.74
N PRO A 93 10.70 -1.12 4.46
CA PRO A 93 11.13 -1.39 3.09
C PRO A 93 10.26 -2.48 2.45
N ASN A 94 10.21 -2.50 1.12
CA ASN A 94 9.63 -3.63 0.39
C ASN A 94 10.40 -4.91 0.74
N SER A 95 9.66 -5.98 1.03
CA SER A 95 10.21 -7.29 1.39
C SER A 95 9.31 -8.38 0.81
N ARG A 96 9.69 -9.66 1.00
CA ARG A 96 8.90 -10.80 0.53
C ARG A 96 7.51 -10.93 1.17
N THR A 97 7.29 -10.29 2.33
CA THR A 97 6.05 -10.41 3.10
C THR A 97 5.20 -9.15 3.02
N MET A 98 5.82 -7.98 2.84
CA MET A 98 5.14 -6.67 2.88
C MET A 98 5.61 -5.76 1.74
N LEU A 99 4.66 -5.11 1.09
CA LEU A 99 4.90 -3.99 0.17
C LEU A 99 4.52 -2.67 0.85
N ASN A 100 5.38 -1.68 0.66
CA ASN A 100 5.13 -0.27 0.96
C ASN A 100 4.76 0.43 -0.36
N LEU A 101 3.46 0.64 -0.57
CA LEU A 101 2.93 1.17 -1.83
C LEU A 101 3.43 2.58 -2.12
N VAL A 102 3.66 3.41 -1.09
CA VAL A 102 4.26 4.73 -1.27
C VAL A 102 5.67 4.63 -1.87
N LYS A 103 6.48 3.65 -1.43
CA LYS A 103 7.80 3.41 -2.03
C LYS A 103 7.69 2.85 -3.46
N VAL A 104 6.69 2.00 -3.73
CA VAL A 104 6.42 1.49 -5.08
C VAL A 104 6.04 2.63 -6.03
N GLU A 105 5.12 3.49 -5.64
CA GLU A 105 4.71 4.68 -6.39
C GLU A 105 5.91 5.57 -6.70
N ASN A 106 6.72 5.90 -5.68
CA ASN A 106 7.93 6.71 -5.87
C ASN A 106 8.92 6.07 -6.85
N GLN A 107 9.13 4.75 -6.76
CA GLN A 107 10.00 4.01 -7.69
C GLN A 107 9.47 4.08 -9.13
N ILE A 108 8.16 3.93 -9.34
CA ILE A 108 7.53 4.00 -10.66
C ILE A 108 7.63 5.44 -11.20
N GLN A 109 7.32 6.45 -10.37
CA GLN A 109 7.42 7.87 -10.75
C GLN A 109 8.83 8.24 -11.18
N GLU A 110 9.85 7.79 -10.43
CA GLU A 110 11.26 8.01 -10.80
C GLU A 110 11.61 7.31 -12.12
N GLY A 111 11.12 6.08 -12.32
CA GLY A 111 11.28 5.33 -13.56
C GLY A 111 10.66 6.03 -14.77
N LEU A 112 9.41 6.46 -14.67
CA LEU A 112 8.71 7.23 -15.71
C LEU A 112 9.41 8.56 -16.00
N SER A 113 9.92 9.24 -14.95
CA SER A 113 10.69 10.47 -15.11
C SER A 113 11.96 10.26 -15.92
N LYS A 114 12.65 9.13 -15.72
CA LYS A 114 13.86 8.77 -16.45
C LYS A 114 13.57 8.31 -17.88
N ALA A 115 12.51 7.52 -18.07
CA ALA A 115 12.18 6.93 -19.37
C ALA A 115 11.48 7.91 -20.32
N LEU A 116 10.59 8.76 -19.80
CA LEU A 116 9.67 9.58 -20.59
C LEU A 116 9.81 11.09 -20.32
N SER A 117 10.76 11.50 -19.47
CA SER A 117 10.90 12.91 -19.02
C SER A 117 9.62 13.48 -18.38
N SER A 118 8.78 12.62 -17.79
CA SER A 118 7.50 13.00 -17.19
C SER A 118 7.42 12.63 -15.71
N ARG A 119 7.01 13.58 -14.86
CA ARG A 119 6.85 13.42 -13.41
C ARG A 119 5.37 13.29 -13.03
N ALA A 120 4.66 12.37 -13.68
CA ALA A 120 3.26 12.17 -13.38
C ALA A 120 3.10 11.43 -12.03
N PRO A 121 2.20 11.88 -11.13
CA PRO A 121 1.91 11.14 -9.90
C PRO A 121 1.34 9.76 -10.24
N VAL A 122 1.70 8.77 -9.43
CA VAL A 122 1.23 7.39 -9.56
C VAL A 122 0.45 7.03 -8.30
N ASP A 123 -0.73 6.44 -8.48
CA ASP A 123 -1.62 5.96 -7.44
C ASP A 123 -1.73 4.43 -7.54
N CYS A 124 -1.17 3.72 -6.56
CA CYS A 124 -1.23 2.26 -6.46
C CYS A 124 -2.34 1.78 -5.49
N GLY A 125 -3.24 2.67 -5.07
CA GLY A 125 -4.34 2.41 -4.17
C GLY A 125 -4.30 3.26 -2.89
N SER A 126 -5.38 3.22 -2.11
CA SER A 126 -5.54 4.03 -0.90
C SER A 126 -4.78 3.52 0.34
N GLU A 127 -4.18 2.33 0.27
CA GLU A 127 -3.49 1.69 1.39
C GLU A 127 -1.98 1.97 1.27
N ALA A 128 -1.31 2.33 2.37
CA ALA A 128 0.14 2.53 2.31
C ALA A 128 0.92 1.21 2.35
N TYR A 129 0.32 0.18 2.96
CA TYR A 129 0.92 -1.14 3.14
C TYR A 129 -0.04 -2.24 2.70
N ARG A 130 0.52 -3.27 2.07
CA ARG A 130 -0.19 -4.50 1.72
C ARG A 130 0.73 -5.71 1.82
N VAL A 131 0.13 -6.88 1.98
CA VAL A 131 0.87 -8.15 1.88
C VAL A 131 1.51 -8.27 0.49
N ASN A 132 2.77 -8.71 0.44
CA ASN A 132 3.44 -9.05 -0.81
C ASN A 132 3.12 -10.50 -1.20
N GLN A 133 2.25 -10.69 -2.19
CA GLN A 133 1.89 -12.03 -2.68
C GLN A 133 2.74 -12.39 -3.91
N ALA A 134 3.61 -13.38 -3.79
CA ALA A 134 4.43 -13.86 -4.90
C ALA A 134 3.55 -14.33 -6.07
N GLY A 135 3.90 -13.91 -7.30
CA GLY A 135 3.12 -14.18 -8.51
C GLY A 135 1.91 -13.24 -8.73
N GLU A 136 1.60 -12.36 -7.78
CA GLU A 136 0.51 -11.40 -7.92
C GLU A 136 0.81 -10.33 -8.99
N ARG A 137 -0.26 -9.78 -9.56
CA ARG A 137 -0.22 -8.62 -10.44
C ARG A 137 -1.29 -7.62 -10.03
N PHE A 138 -0.94 -6.34 -10.04
CA PHE A 138 -1.88 -5.25 -9.78
C PHE A 138 -1.53 -4.03 -10.62
N GLU A 139 -2.51 -3.14 -10.81
CA GLU A 139 -2.34 -1.93 -11.61
C GLU A 139 -2.16 -0.73 -10.69
N CYS A 140 -1.26 0.18 -11.08
CA CYS A 140 -1.21 1.54 -10.54
C CYS A 140 -1.65 2.52 -11.63
N GLN A 141 -2.42 3.53 -11.25
CA GLN A 141 -2.91 4.56 -12.16
C GLN A 141 -1.94 5.73 -12.21
N ILE A 142 -1.70 6.24 -13.42
CA ILE A 142 -0.94 7.48 -13.61
C ILE A 142 -1.95 8.64 -13.60
N VAL A 143 -1.87 9.49 -12.57
CA VAL A 143 -2.79 10.61 -12.40
C VAL A 143 -2.57 11.62 -13.53
N GLY A 144 -3.63 11.86 -14.31
CA GLY A 144 -3.59 12.73 -15.49
C GLY A 144 -3.07 12.08 -16.78
N GLY A 145 -2.52 10.86 -16.70
CA GLY A 145 -1.94 10.14 -17.82
C GLY A 145 -0.69 10.81 -18.43
N ILE A 146 -0.02 10.08 -19.32
CA ILE A 146 1.14 10.56 -20.09
C ILE A 146 0.89 10.24 -21.57
N THR A 147 1.21 11.19 -22.45
CA THR A 147 1.22 10.94 -23.90
C THR A 147 2.67 10.74 -24.36
N ALA A 148 2.93 9.61 -25.01
CA ALA A 148 4.23 9.26 -25.56
C ALA A 148 4.09 8.93 -27.05
N GLY A 149 4.24 9.92 -27.92
CA GLY A 149 3.99 9.77 -29.35
C GLY A 149 2.50 9.59 -29.65
N SER A 150 2.13 8.48 -30.30
CA SER A 150 0.75 8.07 -30.56
C SER A 150 0.19 7.13 -29.49
N ASP A 151 0.83 7.03 -28.33
CA ASP A 151 0.34 6.21 -27.23
C ASP A 151 -0.07 7.11 -26.06
N GLN A 152 -1.14 6.70 -25.39
CA GLN A 152 -1.51 7.17 -24.06
C GLN A 152 -1.15 6.09 -23.04
N ILE A 153 -0.56 6.53 -21.93
CA ILE A 153 -0.17 5.70 -20.79
C ILE A 153 -0.91 6.24 -19.59
N ASP A 154 -1.98 5.56 -19.20
CA ASP A 154 -2.82 5.88 -18.05
C ASP A 154 -2.54 4.94 -16.87
N LYS A 155 -1.84 3.84 -17.10
CA LYS A 155 -1.61 2.78 -16.12
C LYS A 155 -0.22 2.16 -16.22
N VAL A 156 0.21 1.60 -15.09
CA VAL A 156 1.39 0.74 -14.96
C VAL A 156 0.95 -0.59 -14.36
N LEU A 157 1.37 -1.69 -14.99
CA LEU A 157 1.15 -3.03 -14.47
C LEU A 157 2.34 -3.45 -13.61
N VAL A 158 2.10 -3.64 -12.32
CA VAL A 158 3.05 -4.16 -11.35
C VAL A 158 2.92 -5.68 -11.28
N ARG A 159 4.05 -6.38 -11.26
CA ARG A 159 4.16 -7.83 -11.18
C ARG A 159 5.13 -8.20 -10.07
N ILE A 160 4.70 -9.08 -9.18
CA ILE A 160 5.55 -9.68 -8.16
C ILE A 160 6.00 -11.05 -8.71
N ASP A 161 7.30 -11.27 -8.80
CA ASP A 161 7.84 -12.56 -9.24
C ASP A 161 7.72 -13.63 -8.14
N ALA A 162 8.19 -14.84 -8.42
CA ALA A 162 8.14 -15.96 -7.47
C ALA A 162 9.07 -15.74 -6.25
N ASP A 163 10.08 -14.90 -6.38
CA ASP A 163 11.02 -14.56 -5.32
C ASP A 163 10.55 -13.38 -4.45
N GLY A 164 9.40 -12.78 -4.80
CA GLY A 164 8.80 -11.62 -4.14
C GLY A 164 9.36 -10.28 -4.63
N ASN A 165 10.13 -10.26 -5.73
CA ASN A 165 10.65 -9.02 -6.27
C ASN A 165 9.63 -8.32 -7.16
N LEU A 166 9.64 -7.00 -7.09
CA LEU A 166 8.73 -6.15 -7.83
C LEU A 166 9.32 -5.78 -9.20
N ASN A 167 8.54 -5.99 -10.24
CA ASN A 167 8.78 -5.53 -11.60
C ASN A 167 7.55 -4.75 -12.08
N TRP A 168 7.72 -3.77 -12.95
CA TRP A 168 6.60 -3.00 -13.48
C TRP A 168 6.79 -2.64 -14.95
N GLN A 169 5.68 -2.44 -15.66
CA GLN A 169 5.66 -2.10 -17.09
C GLN A 169 4.54 -1.11 -17.40
N GLU A 170 4.81 -0.15 -18.27
CA GLU A 170 3.82 0.78 -18.80
C GLU A 170 2.76 0.04 -19.61
N VAL A 171 1.48 0.33 -19.37
CA VAL A 171 0.40 -0.14 -20.23
C VAL A 171 0.13 0.92 -21.28
N ARG A 172 0.58 0.67 -22.50
CA ARG A 172 0.41 1.58 -23.64
C ARG A 172 -0.91 1.28 -24.34
N GLN A 173 -1.74 2.30 -24.48
CA GLN A 173 -2.92 2.26 -25.32
C GLN A 173 -2.67 3.17 -26.52
N PRO A 174 -2.89 2.70 -27.76
CA PRO A 174 -2.82 3.59 -28.90
C PRO A 174 -3.84 4.71 -28.70
N THR A 175 -3.44 5.98 -28.87
CA THR A 175 -4.41 7.06 -29.06
C THR A 175 -5.08 6.81 -30.40
N GLN A 176 -6.15 6.01 -30.36
CA GLN A 176 -6.89 5.63 -31.54
C GLN A 176 -7.22 6.93 -32.31
N PRO A 177 -6.80 7.06 -33.58
CA PRO A 177 -7.26 8.17 -34.39
C PRO A 177 -8.77 8.07 -34.41
N ALA A 178 -9.46 9.14 -34.03
CA ALA A 178 -10.90 9.25 -34.22
C ALA A 178 -11.22 8.70 -35.60
N ALA A 179 -12.02 7.64 -35.64
CA ALA A 179 -12.20 6.79 -36.82
C ALA A 179 -12.28 7.66 -38.07
N VAL A 180 -11.36 7.43 -39.02
CA VAL A 180 -11.66 7.72 -40.42
C VAL A 180 -12.92 6.91 -40.68
N ALA A 181 -14.06 7.60 -40.73
CA ALA A 181 -15.34 7.03 -41.06
C ALA A 181 -15.15 6.29 -42.38
N LEU A 182 -15.00 4.96 -42.30
CA LEU A 182 -15.02 4.11 -43.47
C LEU A 182 -16.41 4.31 -44.06
N SER A 183 -16.44 4.97 -45.22
CA SER A 183 -17.56 5.06 -46.12
C SER A 183 -18.28 3.71 -46.16
N GLN A 184 -19.44 3.65 -45.50
CA GLN A 184 -20.35 2.52 -45.65
C GLN A 184 -20.73 2.44 -47.14
N PRO A 185 -20.55 1.29 -47.83
CA PRO A 185 -21.18 1.09 -49.12
C PRO A 185 -22.70 1.17 -48.91
N ALA A 186 -23.36 1.96 -49.76
CA ALA A 186 -24.81 2.17 -49.73
C ALA A 186 -25.59 0.84 -49.67
N PRO A 187 -26.70 0.77 -48.90
CA PRO A 187 -27.53 -0.43 -48.87
C PRO A 187 -28.16 -0.66 -50.25
N ALA A 188 -27.94 -1.86 -50.80
CA ALA A 188 -28.63 -2.33 -51.99
C ALA A 188 -30.14 -2.50 -51.71
N PRO A 189 -31.02 -2.26 -52.71
CA PRO A 189 -32.46 -2.33 -52.53
C PRO A 189 -32.95 -3.76 -52.25
N ALA A 190 -33.93 -3.83 -51.35
CA ALA A 190 -34.56 -5.02 -50.81
C ALA A 190 -35.16 -5.96 -51.87
N GLN A 191 -35.07 -7.27 -51.60
CA GLN A 191 -35.98 -8.27 -52.17
C GLN A 191 -36.90 -8.83 -51.06
N PRO A 192 -38.18 -9.10 -51.37
CA PRO A 192 -39.17 -9.58 -50.40
C PRO A 192 -39.29 -11.11 -50.36
N THR A 193 -39.96 -11.58 -49.29
CA THR A 193 -40.57 -12.92 -49.05
C THR A 193 -39.59 -14.05 -48.67
N ALA A 194 -39.87 -14.97 -47.73
CA ALA A 194 -41.07 -15.36 -47.01
C ALA A 194 -40.73 -16.20 -45.75
N ALA A 195 -41.69 -16.25 -44.83
CA ALA A 195 -42.03 -17.35 -43.90
C ALA A 195 -41.10 -17.74 -42.72
N ALA A 196 -41.69 -17.60 -41.53
CA ALA A 196 -41.28 -18.13 -40.23
C ALA A 196 -41.29 -19.68 -40.20
N PRO A 197 -40.69 -20.29 -39.16
CA PRO A 197 -41.52 -20.66 -38.02
C PRO A 197 -40.93 -20.29 -36.64
N THR A 198 -41.89 -20.10 -35.75
CA THR A 198 -41.87 -19.74 -34.33
C THR A 198 -41.22 -20.82 -33.45
N GLU A 199 -40.33 -20.44 -32.53
CA GLU A 199 -40.09 -21.15 -31.27
C GLU A 199 -39.73 -20.17 -30.14
N PRO A 200 -40.05 -20.50 -28.87
CA PRO A 200 -40.43 -19.51 -27.87
C PRO A 200 -39.27 -18.95 -27.04
N ALA A 201 -39.55 -17.72 -26.62
CA ALA A 201 -38.90 -16.92 -25.60
C ALA A 201 -38.55 -17.68 -24.30
N SER A 202 -37.32 -17.46 -23.83
CA SER A 202 -37.01 -17.32 -22.40
C SER A 202 -35.70 -16.57 -22.25
N SER A 203 -35.78 -15.24 -22.36
CA SER A 203 -34.80 -14.31 -21.81
C SER A 203 -35.42 -13.71 -20.56
N GLU A 204 -35.05 -14.23 -19.39
CA GLU A 204 -35.26 -13.57 -18.11
C GLU A 204 -34.49 -12.24 -18.12
N GLN A 205 -35.19 -11.17 -18.51
CA GLN A 205 -34.77 -9.81 -18.26
C GLN A 205 -34.94 -9.55 -16.76
N THR A 206 -33.86 -9.67 -16.02
CA THR A 206 -33.76 -9.20 -14.65
C THR A 206 -33.80 -7.68 -14.68
N SER A 207 -34.99 -7.10 -14.48
CA SER A 207 -35.14 -5.66 -14.30
C SER A 207 -34.43 -5.24 -13.01
N VAL A 208 -33.31 -4.54 -13.15
CA VAL A 208 -32.58 -3.95 -12.03
C VAL A 208 -33.44 -2.84 -11.44
N LYS A 209 -33.92 -3.03 -10.20
CA LYS A 209 -34.62 -2.00 -9.44
C LYS A 209 -33.65 -0.82 -9.21
N THR A 210 -34.04 0.37 -9.66
CA THR A 210 -33.30 1.63 -9.41
C THR A 210 -34.05 2.46 -8.38
N THR A 211 -33.32 3.21 -7.56
CA THR A 211 -33.88 4.18 -6.60
C THR A 211 -33.43 5.58 -6.96
N THR A 212 -34.35 6.53 -6.78
CA THR A 212 -34.16 7.94 -7.09
C THR A 212 -33.79 8.70 -5.82
N VAL A 213 -32.60 9.31 -5.78
CA VAL A 213 -32.16 10.09 -4.60
C VAL A 213 -32.00 11.55 -4.97
N SER A 214 -32.57 12.43 -4.14
CA SER A 214 -32.44 13.89 -4.26
C SER A 214 -31.31 14.40 -3.36
N SER A 215 -30.35 15.12 -3.94
CA SER A 215 -29.28 15.76 -3.19
C SER A 215 -29.76 17.06 -2.51
N PRO A 216 -29.05 17.58 -1.50
CA PRO A 216 -29.32 18.89 -0.88
C PRO A 216 -29.25 20.07 -1.86
N THR A 217 -28.62 19.86 -3.02
CA THR A 217 -28.52 20.83 -4.12
C THR A 217 -29.66 20.71 -5.14
N GLY A 218 -30.67 19.87 -4.87
CA GLY A 218 -31.86 19.69 -5.72
C GLY A 218 -31.63 18.85 -6.97
N ARG A 219 -30.49 18.15 -7.09
CA ARG A 219 -30.24 17.24 -8.21
C ARG A 219 -30.77 15.85 -7.89
N VAL A 220 -31.50 15.31 -8.85
CA VAL A 220 -32.06 13.95 -8.79
C VAL A 220 -31.15 13.01 -9.57
N VAL A 221 -30.71 11.92 -8.93
CA VAL A 221 -29.84 10.91 -9.55
C VAL A 221 -30.46 9.52 -9.36
N GLU A 222 -30.56 8.75 -10.45
CA GLU A 222 -30.93 7.34 -10.40
C GLU A 222 -29.70 6.48 -10.08
N ARG A 223 -29.82 5.61 -9.07
CA ARG A 223 -28.78 4.65 -8.69
C ARG A 223 -29.35 3.25 -8.56
N PRO A 224 -28.52 2.19 -8.70
CA PRO A 224 -28.94 0.82 -8.40
C PRO A 224 -29.45 0.69 -6.96
N TYR A 225 -30.53 -0.08 -6.76
CA TYR A 225 -31.15 -0.27 -5.45
C TYR A 225 -30.17 -0.87 -4.42
N VAL A 226 -30.05 -0.21 -3.27
CA VAL A 226 -29.29 -0.71 -2.12
C VAL A 226 -30.29 -1.09 -1.02
N ARG A 227 -30.13 -2.30 -0.46
CA ARG A 227 -31.02 -2.82 0.58
C ARG A 227 -31.02 -1.88 1.81
N GLY A 228 -32.13 -1.19 2.04
CA GLY A 228 -32.28 -0.19 3.09
C GLY A 228 -32.76 1.19 2.60
N ASP A 229 -32.82 1.42 1.29
CA ASP A 229 -33.53 2.57 0.73
C ASP A 229 -35.04 2.43 1.01
N ALA A 230 -35.71 3.55 1.35
CA ALA A 230 -37.15 3.58 1.54
C ALA A 230 -37.85 3.34 0.20
N ASP A 231 -38.81 2.40 0.16
CA ASP A 231 -39.70 2.17 -0.98
C ASP A 231 -40.61 3.38 -1.26
#